data_AF-A0A958MQJ8-F1
#
_entry.id   AF-A0A958MQJ8-F1
#
_cell.length_a   1.000
_cell.length_b   1.000
_cell.length_c   1.000
_cell.angle_alpha   90.00
_cell.angle_beta   90.00
_cell.angle_gamma   90.00
#
_symmetry.space_group_name_H-M   'P 1'
#
loop_
_entity.id
_entity.type
_entity.pdbx_description
1 polymer ?
#
loop_
_entity_poly.entity_id
_entity_poly.type
_entity_poly.pdbx_seq_one_letter_code
_entity_poly.pdbx_strand_id
1 'polypeptide(L)'
;GFFKNELVKILLPEELQKVDKGLRDIGLDNLADEGLKVLNRAAEDAVKEATPIFVNAVKDITFDDAKNILLGNDDAATQYLTGKTQTELYNKFKPVINNSFSKVGADQIWANLINKYNAIPFTNNVNPDLTDYVTGEALKGVYTMIAVEEKEIRTKVSSRSTDLLRKVFALQD
;
A
#
# COMPACT_ATOMS: atom_id res chain seq x y z
N GLY A 1 6.49 8.19 5.59
CA GLY A 1 5.05 7.96 5.56
C GLY A 1 4.48 8.07 4.17
N PHE A 2 3.26 7.56 3.98
CA PHE A 2 2.58 7.49 2.69
C PHE A 2 2.30 8.88 2.10
N PHE A 3 1.87 9.84 2.93
CA PHE A 3 1.36 11.14 2.44
C PHE A 3 2.36 11.96 1.60
N LYS A 4 3.65 11.83 1.87
CA LYS A 4 4.73 12.58 1.19
C LYS A 4 5.43 11.79 0.09
N ASN A 5 5.07 10.51 -0.09
CA ASN A 5 5.70 9.65 -1.09
C ASN A 5 4.75 9.46 -2.26
N GLU A 6 5.03 10.11 -3.39
CA GLU A 6 4.19 10.09 -4.58
C GLU A 6 3.96 8.69 -5.15
N LEU A 7 4.87 7.73 -4.89
CA LEU A 7 4.72 6.35 -5.38
C LEU A 7 3.62 5.57 -4.65
N VAL A 8 3.32 5.95 -3.41
CA VAL A 8 2.42 5.17 -2.54
C VAL A 8 1.36 6.01 -1.85
N LYS A 9 1.36 7.33 -2.06
CA LYS A 9 0.35 8.22 -1.51
C LYS A 9 -1.03 7.71 -1.91
N ILE A 10 -1.87 7.44 -0.91
CA ILE A 10 -3.23 7.01 -1.12
C ILE A 10 -4.03 8.22 -1.61
N LEU A 11 -4.55 8.09 -2.82
CA LEU A 11 -5.45 9.05 -3.42
C LEU A 11 -6.89 8.57 -3.26
N LEU A 12 -7.82 9.47 -3.55
CA LEU A 12 -9.21 9.08 -3.75
C LEU A 12 -9.32 8.16 -4.99
N PRO A 13 -10.30 7.24 -5.01
CA PRO A 13 -10.65 6.47 -6.20
C PRO A 13 -10.78 7.40 -7.41
N GLU A 14 -10.42 6.91 -8.59
CA GLU A 14 -10.38 7.71 -9.83
C GLU A 14 -11.73 8.39 -10.09
N GLU A 15 -12.83 7.68 -9.80
CA GLU A 15 -14.21 8.14 -9.86
C GLU A 15 -14.48 9.41 -9.04
N LEU A 16 -13.77 9.55 -7.91
CA LEU A 16 -13.93 10.65 -6.96
C LEU A 16 -12.91 11.77 -7.14
N GLN A 17 -11.88 11.59 -7.98
CA GLN A 17 -10.92 12.66 -8.25
C GLN A 17 -11.58 13.87 -8.91
N LYS A 18 -12.65 13.66 -9.69
CA LYS A 18 -13.47 14.77 -10.22
C LYS A 18 -14.21 15.52 -9.12
N VAL A 19 -14.66 14.80 -8.08
CA VAL A 19 -15.33 15.41 -6.90
C VAL A 19 -14.31 16.22 -6.10
N ASP A 20 -13.11 15.68 -5.87
CA ASP A 20 -11.99 16.40 -5.24
C ASP A 20 -11.68 17.70 -5.98
N LYS A 21 -11.53 17.64 -7.31
CA LYS A 21 -11.31 18.83 -8.14
C LYS A 21 -12.43 19.85 -7.98
N GLY A 22 -13.69 19.42 -7.99
CA GLY A 22 -14.83 20.32 -7.78
C GLY A 22 -14.81 21.02 -6.42
N LEU A 23 -14.40 20.32 -5.34
CA LEU A 23 -14.24 20.94 -4.01
C LEU A 23 -13.15 22.02 -4.02
N ARG A 24 -12.04 21.76 -4.71
CA ARG A 24 -10.93 22.72 -4.86
C ARG A 24 -11.34 23.94 -5.67
N ASP A 25 -12.06 23.74 -6.77
CA ASP A 25 -12.52 24.82 -7.66
C ASP A 25 -13.44 25.83 -6.92
N ILE A 26 -14.12 25.42 -5.84
CA ILE A 26 -14.96 26.28 -5.00
C ILE A 26 -14.26 26.79 -3.73
N GLY A 27 -12.94 26.60 -3.60
CA GLY A 27 -12.11 27.11 -2.50
C GLY A 27 -12.11 26.25 -1.24
N LEU A 28 -12.46 24.95 -1.33
CA LEU A 28 -12.44 24.00 -0.21
C LEU A 28 -11.18 23.12 -0.20
N ASP A 29 -10.05 23.63 -0.69
CA ASP A 29 -8.77 22.90 -0.76
C ASP A 29 -8.34 22.30 0.58
N ASN A 30 -8.50 23.07 1.67
CA ASN A 30 -8.13 22.63 3.01
C ASN A 30 -8.92 21.38 3.43
N LEU A 31 -10.21 21.29 3.07
CA LEU A 31 -11.05 20.15 3.42
C LEU A 31 -10.63 18.90 2.62
N ALA A 32 -10.37 19.08 1.33
CA ALA A 32 -9.86 18.02 0.46
C ALA A 32 -8.51 17.47 0.96
N ASP A 33 -7.60 18.37 1.35
CA ASP A 33 -6.29 18.01 1.88
C ASP A 33 -6.36 17.30 3.23
N GLU A 34 -7.23 17.74 4.14
CA GLU A 34 -7.45 17.04 5.41
C GLU A 34 -8.02 15.64 5.20
N GLY A 35 -8.95 15.47 4.25
CA GLY A 35 -9.45 14.15 3.86
C GLY A 35 -8.32 13.22 3.42
N LEU A 36 -7.48 13.66 2.48
CA LEU A 36 -6.33 12.88 2.01
C LEU A 36 -5.31 12.57 3.13
N LYS A 37 -5.06 13.53 4.04
CA LYS A 37 -4.17 13.31 5.20
C LYS A 37 -4.72 12.20 6.10
N VAL A 38 -6.03 12.19 6.37
CA VAL A 38 -6.66 11.15 7.19
C VAL A 38 -6.46 9.75 6.59
N LEU A 39 -6.67 9.59 5.27
CA LEU A 39 -6.45 8.31 4.59
C LEU A 39 -4.99 7.82 4.74
N ASN A 40 -4.06 8.71 4.42
CA ASN A 40 -2.63 8.37 4.42
C ASN A 40 -2.08 8.15 5.83
N ARG A 41 -2.59 8.87 6.83
CA ARG A 41 -2.19 8.68 8.24
C ARG A 41 -2.70 7.35 8.78
N ALA A 42 -3.94 6.98 8.47
CA ALA A 42 -4.48 5.67 8.84
C ALA A 42 -3.65 4.52 8.24
N ALA A 43 -3.28 4.64 6.96
CA ALA A 43 -2.37 3.68 6.33
C ALA A 43 -0.97 3.66 6.97
N GLU A 44 -0.38 4.84 7.24
CA GLU A 44 0.93 4.94 7.89
C GLU A 44 0.95 4.35 9.31
N ASP A 45 -0.16 4.45 10.04
CA ASP A 45 -0.29 3.80 11.34
C ASP A 45 -0.40 2.28 11.22
N ALA A 46 -1.15 1.77 10.24
CA ALA A 46 -1.27 0.33 10.00
C ALA A 46 0.03 -0.34 9.55
N VAL A 47 0.82 0.27 8.67
CA VAL A 47 2.04 -0.36 8.15
C VAL A 47 3.12 -0.60 9.21
N LYS A 48 3.02 0.04 10.38
CA LYS A 48 3.91 -0.23 11.53
C LYS A 48 3.79 -1.68 12.00
N GLU A 49 2.63 -2.30 11.81
CA GLU A 49 2.36 -3.70 12.16
C GLU A 49 3.00 -4.70 11.18
N ALA A 50 3.53 -4.24 10.05
CA ALA A 50 4.01 -5.12 8.98
C ALA A 50 5.33 -5.82 9.29
N THR A 51 6.20 -5.15 10.06
CA THR A 51 7.58 -5.61 10.33
C THR A 51 7.67 -7.05 10.84
N PRO A 52 6.96 -7.46 11.91
CA PRO A 52 7.05 -8.84 12.41
C PRO A 52 6.58 -9.87 11.38
N ILE A 53 5.57 -9.54 10.54
CA ILE A 53 5.02 -10.44 9.53
C ILE A 53 6.05 -10.68 8.42
N PHE A 54 6.68 -9.63 7.90
CA PHE A 54 7.74 -9.76 6.91
C PHE A 54 8.97 -10.49 7.46
N VAL A 55 9.37 -10.21 8.70
CA VAL A 55 10.49 -10.91 9.34
C VAL A 55 10.21 -12.42 9.43
N ASN A 56 8.99 -12.81 9.78
CA ASN A 56 8.61 -14.23 9.82
C ASN A 56 8.63 -14.84 8.42
N ALA A 57 8.05 -14.18 7.41
CA ALA A 57 8.07 -14.67 6.04
C ALA A 57 9.50 -14.85 5.50
N VAL A 58 10.44 -13.95 5.85
CA VAL A 58 11.86 -14.09 5.48
C VAL A 58 12.53 -15.26 6.21
N LYS A 59 12.19 -15.49 7.48
CA LYS A 59 12.73 -16.63 8.25
C LYS A 59 12.25 -17.99 7.71
N ASP A 60 11.06 -18.01 7.12
CA ASP A 60 10.46 -19.21 6.54
C ASP A 60 10.93 -19.49 5.11
N ILE A 61 11.86 -18.70 4.56
CA ILE A 61 12.47 -18.95 3.25
C ILE A 61 13.24 -20.26 3.27
N THR A 62 12.83 -21.18 2.40
CA THR A 62 13.56 -22.42 2.14
C THR A 62 14.70 -22.19 1.13
N PHE A 63 15.60 -23.16 1.01
CA PHE A 63 16.65 -23.10 -0.03
C PHE A 63 16.08 -23.03 -1.45
N ASP A 64 14.97 -23.74 -1.71
CA ASP A 64 14.31 -23.71 -3.01
C ASP A 64 13.67 -22.34 -3.26
N ASP A 65 13.02 -21.74 -2.26
CA ASP A 65 12.51 -20.37 -2.35
C ASP A 65 13.63 -19.37 -2.64
N ALA A 66 14.75 -19.45 -1.90
CA ALA A 66 15.89 -18.57 -2.10
C ALA A 66 16.47 -18.69 -3.52
N LYS A 67 16.57 -19.91 -4.05
CA LYS A 67 17.01 -20.17 -5.42
C LYS A 67 16.03 -19.58 -6.44
N ASN A 68 14.73 -19.79 -6.24
CA ASN A 68 13.68 -19.27 -7.14
C ASN A 68 13.61 -17.74 -7.11
N ILE A 69 13.82 -17.12 -5.95
CA ILE A 69 13.92 -15.67 -5.80
C ILE A 69 15.16 -15.15 -6.56
N LEU A 70 16.32 -15.79 -6.37
CA LEU A 70 17.56 -15.34 -7.00
C LEU A 70 17.50 -15.44 -8.54
N LEU A 71 17.07 -16.60 -9.05
CA LEU A 71 17.06 -16.91 -10.48
C LEU A 71 15.76 -16.50 -11.20
N GLY A 72 14.78 -15.98 -10.44
CA GLY A 72 13.50 -15.56 -10.96
C GLY A 72 13.52 -14.18 -11.63
N ASN A 73 12.33 -13.69 -11.95
CA ASN A 73 12.13 -12.37 -12.54
C ASN A 73 12.57 -11.25 -11.57
N ASP A 74 12.60 -10.01 -12.09
CA ASP A 74 13.05 -8.82 -11.35
C ASP A 74 12.22 -8.50 -10.09
N ASP A 75 11.05 -9.10 -9.94
CA ASP A 75 10.12 -8.93 -8.82
C ASP A 75 9.89 -10.21 -7.99
N ALA A 76 10.72 -11.25 -8.16
CA ALA A 76 10.49 -12.56 -7.56
C ALA A 76 10.44 -12.54 -6.01
N ALA A 77 11.25 -11.70 -5.35
CA ALA A 77 11.20 -11.54 -3.90
C ALA A 77 9.91 -10.84 -3.47
N THR A 78 9.48 -9.82 -4.22
CA THR A 78 8.22 -9.11 -4.00
C THR A 78 7.03 -10.05 -4.14
N GLN A 79 7.01 -10.88 -5.19
CA GLN A 79 5.95 -11.87 -5.39
C GLN A 79 5.91 -12.90 -4.26
N TYR A 80 7.07 -13.41 -3.84
CA TYR A 80 7.18 -14.32 -2.71
C TYR A 80 6.59 -13.70 -1.43
N LEU A 81 7.06 -12.51 -1.07
CA LEU A 81 6.59 -11.82 0.14
C LEU A 81 5.09 -11.55 0.05
N THR A 82 4.61 -11.03 -1.08
CA THR A 82 3.16 -10.79 -1.30
C THR A 82 2.36 -12.06 -1.06
N GLY A 83 2.74 -13.18 -1.67
CA GLY A 83 2.04 -14.46 -1.51
C GLY A 83 2.04 -14.99 -0.07
N LYS A 84 3.12 -14.75 0.69
CA LYS A 84 3.24 -15.20 2.09
C LYS A 84 2.54 -14.30 3.09
N THR A 85 2.48 -12.99 2.84
CA THR A 85 2.10 -12.01 3.85
C THR A 85 0.76 -11.32 3.61
N GLN A 86 0.20 -11.35 2.40
CA GLN A 86 -0.99 -10.56 2.01
C GLN A 86 -2.15 -10.70 2.99
N THR A 87 -2.58 -11.93 3.26
CA THR A 87 -3.75 -12.19 4.09
C THR A 87 -3.53 -11.76 5.55
N GLU A 88 -2.36 -12.06 6.10
CA GLU A 88 -2.04 -11.71 7.49
C GLU A 88 -1.92 -10.19 7.67
N LEU A 89 -1.24 -9.52 6.73
CA LEU A 89 -1.12 -8.06 6.73
C LEU A 89 -2.49 -7.40 6.58
N TYR A 90 -3.36 -7.87 5.67
CA TYR A 90 -4.72 -7.35 5.55
C TYR A 90 -5.47 -7.46 6.88
N ASN A 91 -5.43 -8.63 7.53
CA ASN A 91 -6.10 -8.88 8.79
C ASN A 91 -5.53 -8.04 9.96
N LYS A 92 -4.26 -7.63 9.90
CA LYS A 92 -3.66 -6.71 10.88
C LYS A 92 -3.91 -5.25 10.58
N PHE A 93 -3.88 -4.85 9.32
CA PHE A 93 -4.04 -3.45 8.91
C PHE A 93 -5.49 -2.99 9.08
N LYS A 94 -6.44 -3.82 8.64
CA LYS A 94 -7.88 -3.49 8.64
C LYS A 94 -8.38 -2.94 10.00
N PRO A 95 -8.16 -3.61 11.14
CA PRO A 95 -8.62 -3.09 12.43
C PRO A 95 -7.92 -1.79 12.86
N VAL A 96 -6.63 -1.62 12.52
CA VAL A 96 -5.90 -0.39 12.85
C VAL A 96 -6.45 0.80 12.05
N ILE A 97 -6.67 0.60 10.74
CA ILE A 97 -7.28 1.60 9.85
C ILE A 97 -8.70 1.93 10.30
N ASN A 98 -9.51 0.92 10.62
CA ASN A 98 -10.88 1.11 11.10
C ASN A 98 -10.90 1.98 12.36
N ASN A 99 -10.04 1.67 13.33
CA ASN A 99 -9.92 2.44 14.55
C ASN A 99 -9.49 3.89 14.30
N SER A 100 -8.64 4.14 13.30
CA SER A 100 -8.24 5.49 12.90
C SER A 100 -9.41 6.27 12.28
N PHE A 101 -10.25 5.62 11.48
CA PHE A 101 -11.41 6.27 10.86
C PHE A 101 -12.57 6.49 11.82
N SER A 102 -12.90 5.52 12.66
CA SER A 102 -14.01 5.67 13.62
C SER A 102 -13.72 6.79 14.65
N LYS A 103 -12.46 7.07 14.97
CA LYS A 103 -12.07 8.20 15.85
C LYS A 103 -12.43 9.57 15.27
N VAL A 104 -12.50 9.69 13.94
CA VAL A 104 -12.74 10.94 13.22
C VAL A 104 -14.05 10.93 12.43
N GLY A 105 -14.84 9.85 12.53
CA GLY A 105 -16.12 9.67 11.83
C GLY A 105 -15.99 9.54 10.30
N ALA A 106 -14.80 9.22 9.78
CA ALA A 106 -14.55 9.19 8.34
C ALA A 106 -15.31 8.07 7.62
N ASP A 107 -15.52 6.94 8.30
CA ASP A 107 -16.27 5.78 7.81
C ASP A 107 -17.73 6.12 7.47
N GLN A 108 -18.42 6.82 8.38
CA GLN A 108 -19.82 7.22 8.21
C GLN A 108 -19.98 8.27 7.11
N ILE A 109 -19.07 9.25 7.07
CA ILE A 109 -19.09 10.32 6.05
C ILE A 109 -18.86 9.71 4.67
N TRP A 110 -17.89 8.82 4.55
CA TRP A 110 -17.58 8.12 3.31
C TRP A 110 -18.75 7.28 2.82
N ALA A 111 -19.28 6.39 3.64
CA ALA A 111 -20.38 5.51 3.24
C ALA A 111 -21.58 6.30 2.73
N ASN A 112 -21.94 7.41 3.41
CA ASN A 112 -23.03 8.28 2.98
C ASN A 112 -22.75 8.97 1.64
N LEU A 113 -21.53 9.47 1.43
CA LEU A 113 -21.13 10.12 0.18
C LEU A 113 -21.12 9.11 -0.98
N ILE A 114 -20.50 7.96 -0.80
CA ILE A 114 -20.34 6.94 -1.83
C ILE A 114 -21.66 6.30 -2.21
N ASN A 115 -22.55 6.02 -1.25
CA ASN A 115 -23.87 5.49 -1.58
C ASN A 115 -24.70 6.47 -2.41
N LYS A 116 -24.56 7.79 -2.18
CA LYS A 116 -25.19 8.81 -3.02
C LYS A 116 -24.55 8.90 -4.40
N TYR A 117 -23.22 8.82 -4.48
CA TYR A 117 -22.49 8.81 -5.75
C TYR A 117 -22.88 7.58 -6.59
N ASN A 118 -22.88 6.39 -6.00
CA ASN A 118 -23.23 5.13 -6.67
C ASN A 118 -24.70 5.06 -7.10
N ALA A 119 -25.58 5.94 -6.57
CA ALA A 119 -26.96 6.04 -7.01
C ALA A 119 -27.13 6.89 -8.29
N ILE A 120 -26.08 7.57 -8.76
CA ILE A 120 -26.10 8.36 -9.99
C ILE A 120 -26.04 7.39 -11.18
N PRO A 121 -27.00 7.43 -12.12
CA PRO A 121 -26.95 6.56 -13.29
C PRO A 121 -25.76 6.93 -14.20
N PHE A 122 -25.20 5.92 -14.89
CA PHE A 122 -24.08 6.06 -15.83
C PHE A 122 -22.72 6.44 -15.21
N THR A 123 -22.54 6.22 -13.89
CA THR A 123 -21.22 6.24 -13.22
C THR A 123 -20.73 4.85 -12.85
N ASN A 124 -19.42 4.69 -12.63
CA ASN A 124 -18.85 3.45 -12.07
C ASN A 124 -19.05 3.42 -10.55
N ASN A 125 -19.34 2.26 -10.00
CA ASN A 125 -19.51 2.12 -8.55
C ASN A 125 -18.16 2.19 -7.83
N VAL A 126 -18.14 2.91 -6.70
CA VAL A 126 -17.01 3.00 -5.78
C VAL A 126 -17.28 2.15 -4.53
N ASN A 127 -16.23 1.58 -3.95
CA ASN A 127 -16.33 0.81 -2.70
C ASN A 127 -16.81 1.69 -1.54
N PRO A 128 -17.99 1.41 -0.94
CA PRO A 128 -18.50 2.18 0.19
C PRO A 128 -17.80 1.85 1.52
N ASP A 129 -16.99 0.78 1.59
CA ASP A 129 -16.16 0.47 2.77
C ASP A 129 -14.81 1.20 2.65
N LEU A 130 -14.71 2.34 3.33
CA LEU A 130 -13.48 3.15 3.36
C LEU A 130 -12.31 2.35 3.96
N THR A 131 -12.58 1.56 4.99
CA THR A 131 -11.57 0.78 5.70
C THR A 131 -10.99 -0.27 4.75
N ASP A 132 -11.83 -0.98 4.01
CA ASP A 132 -11.40 -1.96 3.01
C ASP A 132 -10.56 -1.31 1.90
N TYR A 133 -11.05 -0.21 1.32
CA TYR A 133 -10.33 0.53 0.28
C TYR A 133 -8.92 0.94 0.74
N VAL A 134 -8.81 1.60 1.89
CA VAL A 134 -7.51 2.09 2.39
C VAL A 134 -6.61 0.93 2.84
N THR A 135 -7.18 -0.18 3.31
CA THR A 135 -6.38 -1.39 3.62
C THR A 135 -5.74 -1.95 2.36
N GLY A 136 -6.49 -2.05 1.26
CA GLY A 136 -5.98 -2.50 -0.04
C GLY A 136 -4.88 -1.57 -0.57
N GLU A 137 -5.12 -0.26 -0.54
CA GLU A 137 -4.13 0.72 -1.02
C GLU A 137 -2.87 0.77 -0.13
N ALA A 138 -3.01 0.60 1.19
CA ALA A 138 -1.87 0.49 2.10
C ALA A 138 -0.99 -0.73 1.77
N LEU A 139 -1.61 -1.90 1.56
CA LEU A 139 -0.90 -3.11 1.14
C LEU A 139 -0.19 -2.91 -0.20
N LYS A 140 -0.90 -2.39 -1.20
CA LYS A 140 -0.33 -2.07 -2.51
C LYS A 140 0.87 -1.14 -2.38
N GLY A 141 0.79 -0.11 -1.55
CA GLY A 141 1.90 0.80 -1.29
C GLY A 141 3.11 0.10 -0.65
N VAL A 142 2.89 -0.77 0.33
CA VAL A 142 3.96 -1.56 0.96
C VAL A 142 4.71 -2.40 -0.08
N TYR A 143 4.00 -3.18 -0.90
CA TYR A 143 4.68 -4.01 -1.92
C TYR A 143 5.28 -3.20 -3.05
N THR A 144 4.71 -2.05 -3.39
CA THR A 144 5.33 -1.12 -4.34
C THR A 144 6.71 -0.69 -3.86
N MET A 145 6.86 -0.37 -2.57
CA MET A 145 8.18 -0.02 -2.03
C MET A 145 9.14 -1.20 -1.98
N ILE A 146 8.66 -2.40 -1.69
CA ILE A 146 9.47 -3.63 -1.74
C ILE A 146 9.98 -3.88 -3.16
N ALA A 147 9.11 -3.74 -4.17
CA ALA A 147 9.48 -3.90 -5.58
C ALA A 147 10.53 -2.88 -6.02
N VAL A 148 10.42 -1.64 -5.56
CA VAL A 148 11.42 -0.60 -5.84
C VAL A 148 12.77 -1.02 -5.25
N GLU A 149 12.82 -1.42 -3.98
CA GLU A 149 14.05 -1.84 -3.32
C GLU A 149 14.67 -3.10 -3.96
N GLU A 150 13.85 -4.11 -4.28
CA GLU A 150 14.29 -5.32 -4.96
C GLU A 150 14.94 -4.98 -6.31
N LYS A 151 14.29 -4.12 -7.10
CA LYS A 151 14.83 -3.67 -8.39
C LYS A 151 16.18 -2.97 -8.21
N GLU A 152 16.33 -2.15 -7.17
CA GLU A 152 17.62 -1.52 -6.89
C GLU A 152 18.70 -2.54 -6.56
N ILE A 153 18.43 -3.54 -5.71
CA ILE A 153 19.38 -4.59 -5.35
C ILE A 153 19.81 -5.41 -6.58
N ARG A 154 18.87 -5.72 -7.48
CA ARG A 154 19.14 -6.47 -8.70
C ARG A 154 20.00 -5.68 -9.69
N THR A 155 19.66 -4.41 -9.91
CA THR A 155 20.23 -3.60 -11.01
C THR A 155 21.45 -2.76 -10.60
N LYS A 156 21.61 -2.42 -9.32
CA LYS A 156 22.67 -1.54 -8.83
C LYS A 156 23.58 -2.29 -7.87
N VAL A 157 24.84 -2.50 -8.27
CA VAL A 157 25.86 -3.13 -7.42
C VAL A 157 26.06 -2.36 -6.11
N SER A 158 25.92 -1.03 -6.11
CA SER A 158 26.01 -0.19 -4.91
C SER A 158 24.92 -0.47 -3.88
N SER A 159 23.75 -0.97 -4.30
CA SER A 159 22.65 -1.34 -3.41
C SER A 159 22.87 -2.72 -2.76
N ARG A 160 23.84 -3.50 -3.24
CA ARG A 160 24.28 -4.77 -2.65
C ARG A 160 25.26 -4.50 -1.50
N SER A 161 24.76 -3.91 -0.42
CA SER A 161 25.56 -3.36 0.69
C SER A 161 26.37 -4.40 1.49
N THR A 162 26.06 -5.69 1.37
CA THR A 162 26.74 -6.77 2.09
C THR A 162 27.60 -7.63 1.16
N ASP A 163 28.65 -8.26 1.70
CA ASP A 163 29.47 -9.23 0.96
C ASP A 163 28.65 -10.41 0.47
N LEU A 164 27.65 -10.83 1.27
CA LEU A 164 26.75 -11.92 0.90
C LEU A 164 25.90 -11.55 -0.32
N LEU A 165 25.26 -10.38 -0.32
CA LEU A 165 24.48 -9.92 -1.47
C LEU A 165 25.35 -9.80 -2.72
N ARG A 166 26.56 -9.23 -2.60
CA ARG A 166 27.49 -9.13 -3.74
C ARG A 166 27.87 -10.51 -4.30
N LYS A 167 28.18 -11.48 -3.45
CA LYS A 167 28.53 -12.84 -3.88
C LYS A 167 27.37 -13.59 -4.52
N VAL A 168 26.17 -13.46 -3.95
CA VAL A 168 24.97 -14.15 -4.43
C VAL A 168 24.55 -13.64 -5.81
N PHE A 169 24.51 -12.33 -6.00
CA PHE A 169 24.12 -11.75 -7.28
C PHE A 169 25.24 -11.78 -8.34
N ALA A 170 26.52 -11.91 -7.95
CA ALA A 170 27.60 -12.15 -8.91
C ALA A 170 27.53 -13.54 -9.59
N LEU A 171 26.70 -14.46 -9.09
CA LEU A 171 26.41 -15.73 -9.76
C LEU A 171 25.27 -15.61 -10.79
N GLN A 172 24.52 -14.50 -10.76
CA GLN A 172 23.42 -14.19 -11.68
C GLN A 172 23.91 -13.33 -12.86
N ASP A 173 24.80 -12.36 -12.58
CA ASP A 173 25.43 -11.47 -13.58
C ASP A 173 26.39 -12.21 -14.52
#